data_AF-A0A3B9DG27-F1
#
_entry.id   AF-A0A3B9DG27-F1
#
_cell.length_a   1.000
_cell.length_b   1.000
_cell.length_c   1.000
_cell.angle_alpha   90.00
_cell.angle_beta   90.00
_cell.angle_gamma   90.00
#
_symmetry.space_group_name_H-M   'P 1'
#
loop_
_entity.id
_entity.type
_entity.pdbx_description
1 polymer ?
#
loop_
_entity_poly.entity_id
_entity_poly.type
_entity_poly.pdbx_seq_one_letter_code
_entity_poly.pdbx_strand_id
1 'polypeptide(L)'
;MIRSRYLFSFKLSIFLLAFALPALAQDAPTYSRDVAPILQQKCQSCHNPNGIGPMPLMNYGQVRPFAALIQDRTSKRIMPPWHLDPTIGIQGYKNDNSLSDKQIAMISAWVEAGSLEGDPADLPVPIDIPTGEEWQLADQLGQPDLVIKSKPFDVIADGQDQWWMPNVPFEGLEEERFLRAAEFKPSYPLGKKVVHHGHAVLIPEGERRQVALARYGVGKSWERFPEG
;
A
#
# COMPACT_ATOMS: atom_id res chain seq x y z
N MET A 1 -30.96 -74.92 62.35
CA MET A 1 -31.45 -73.66 61.76
C MET A 1 -30.25 -72.81 61.36
N ILE A 2 -29.90 -72.79 60.08
CA ILE A 2 -28.77 -72.01 59.53
C ILE A 2 -29.37 -71.10 58.47
N ARG A 3 -29.23 -69.77 58.64
CA ARG A 3 -29.56 -68.76 57.62
C ARG A 3 -28.26 -68.09 57.21
N SER A 4 -27.86 -68.24 55.95
CA SER A 4 -26.82 -67.42 55.32
C SER A 4 -27.44 -66.68 54.14
N ARG A 5 -27.40 -65.35 54.19
CA ARG A 5 -27.88 -64.44 53.13
C ARG A 5 -26.66 -63.99 52.34
N TYR A 6 -26.59 -64.28 51.05
CA TYR A 6 -25.59 -63.71 50.15
C TYR A 6 -26.22 -62.52 49.41
N LEU A 7 -25.66 -61.33 49.62
CA LEU A 7 -25.93 -60.12 48.84
C LEU A 7 -24.89 -60.04 47.72
N PHE A 8 -25.31 -60.15 46.47
CA PHE A 8 -24.47 -59.86 45.29
C PHE A 8 -24.53 -58.35 44.99
N SER A 9 -23.38 -57.69 45.03
CA SER A 9 -23.22 -56.29 44.62
C SER A 9 -22.68 -56.26 43.19
N PHE A 10 -23.47 -55.74 42.24
CA PHE A 10 -23.06 -55.58 40.85
C PHE A 10 -22.46 -54.18 40.68
N LYS A 11 -21.15 -54.07 40.42
CA LYS A 11 -20.51 -52.80 40.05
C LYS A 11 -20.59 -52.62 38.53
N LEU A 12 -21.31 -51.61 38.09
CA LEU A 12 -21.40 -51.21 36.68
C LEU A 12 -20.27 -50.20 36.40
N SER A 13 -19.25 -50.62 35.65
CA SER A 13 -18.18 -49.75 35.17
C SER A 13 -18.57 -49.13 33.83
N ILE A 14 -18.78 -47.81 33.80
CA ILE A 14 -19.01 -47.04 32.58
C ILE A 14 -17.64 -46.69 31.98
N PHE A 15 -17.31 -47.25 30.81
CA PHE A 15 -16.19 -46.83 29.99
C PHE A 15 -16.62 -45.65 29.11
N LEU A 16 -16.15 -44.44 29.41
CA LEU A 16 -16.23 -43.31 28.47
C LEU A 16 -15.15 -43.51 27.40
N LEU A 17 -15.53 -43.89 26.18
CA LEU A 17 -14.68 -43.73 25.01
C LEU A 17 -14.71 -42.26 24.58
N ALA A 18 -13.62 -41.54 24.84
CA ALA A 18 -13.39 -40.23 24.26
C ALA A 18 -13.03 -40.40 22.77
N PHE A 19 -13.97 -40.09 21.87
CA PHE A 19 -13.68 -39.92 20.45
C PHE A 19 -12.89 -38.62 20.27
N ALA A 20 -11.57 -38.72 20.08
CA ALA A 20 -10.77 -37.62 19.58
C ALA A 20 -11.08 -37.44 18.09
N LEU A 21 -11.83 -36.40 17.75
CA LEU A 21 -11.95 -35.95 16.37
C LEU A 21 -10.57 -35.44 15.93
N PRO A 22 -10.02 -35.89 14.78
CA PRO A 22 -8.80 -35.31 14.26
C PRO A 22 -9.12 -33.86 13.90
N ALA A 23 -8.51 -32.92 14.62
CA ALA A 23 -8.45 -31.55 14.16
C ALA A 23 -7.75 -31.58 12.80
N LEU A 24 -8.44 -31.20 11.74
CA LEU A 24 -7.79 -30.88 10.47
C LEU A 24 -6.80 -29.76 10.81
N ALA A 25 -5.51 -30.10 10.85
CA ALA A 25 -4.45 -29.12 10.97
C ALA A 25 -4.58 -28.21 9.76
N GLN A 26 -5.06 -26.99 9.99
CA GLN A 26 -5.08 -25.98 8.95
C GLN A 26 -3.61 -25.67 8.67
N ASP A 27 -3.15 -25.93 7.44
CA ASP A 27 -1.77 -25.68 7.06
C ASP A 27 -1.40 -24.23 7.42
N ALA A 28 -0.24 -24.07 8.05
CA ALA A 28 0.24 -22.76 8.45
C ALA A 28 0.31 -21.82 7.21
N PRO A 29 -0.06 -20.54 7.36
CA PRO A 29 0.08 -19.57 6.28
C PRO A 29 1.52 -19.50 5.78
N THR A 30 1.69 -19.25 4.48
CA THR A 30 2.98 -19.11 3.83
C THR A 30 3.11 -17.79 3.10
N TYR A 31 4.34 -17.36 2.85
CA TYR A 31 4.60 -16.15 2.08
C TYR A 31 4.02 -16.29 0.67
N SER A 32 4.42 -17.34 -0.05
CA SER A 32 4.10 -17.50 -1.47
C SER A 32 2.60 -17.49 -1.74
N ARG A 33 1.85 -18.30 -0.99
CA ARG A 33 0.40 -18.46 -1.19
C ARG A 33 -0.44 -17.36 -0.57
N ASP A 34 -0.12 -16.96 0.67
CA ASP A 34 -1.08 -16.22 1.51
C ASP A 34 -0.70 -14.74 1.70
N VAL A 35 0.61 -14.41 1.76
CA VAL A 35 1.07 -13.03 2.08
C VAL A 35 1.54 -12.27 0.84
N ALA A 36 2.20 -12.92 -0.12
CA ALA A 36 2.69 -12.29 -1.35
C ALA A 36 1.56 -11.61 -2.14
N PRO A 37 0.36 -12.19 -2.31
CA PRO A 37 -0.75 -11.51 -2.97
C PRO A 37 -1.18 -10.22 -2.25
N ILE A 38 -1.15 -10.22 -0.90
CA ILE A 38 -1.51 -9.05 -0.09
C ILE A 38 -0.48 -7.94 -0.29
N LEU A 39 0.82 -8.27 -0.18
CA LEU A 39 1.89 -7.28 -0.34
C LEU A 39 1.94 -6.74 -1.77
N GLN A 40 1.71 -7.59 -2.77
CA GLN A 40 1.63 -7.17 -4.16
C GLN A 40 0.53 -6.14 -4.39
N GLN A 41 -0.67 -6.41 -3.88
CA GLN A 41 -1.82 -5.52 -4.06
C GLN A 41 -1.71 -4.21 -3.25
N LYS A 42 -1.17 -4.27 -2.03
CA LYS A 42 -1.31 -3.18 -1.03
C LYS A 42 -0.01 -2.45 -0.71
N CYS A 43 1.15 -3.03 -1.04
CA CYS A 43 2.45 -2.53 -0.57
C CYS A 43 3.41 -2.23 -1.72
N GLN A 44 3.49 -3.09 -2.74
CA GLN A 44 4.56 -3.02 -3.74
C GLN A 44 4.54 -1.74 -4.61
N SER A 45 3.38 -1.09 -4.79
CA SER A 45 3.29 0.20 -5.49
C SER A 45 4.19 1.28 -4.85
N CYS A 46 4.36 1.23 -3.53
CA CYS A 46 5.27 2.08 -2.78
C CYS A 46 6.59 1.38 -2.45
N HIS A 47 6.54 0.10 -2.09
CA HIS A 47 7.68 -0.72 -1.65
C HIS A 47 8.31 -1.51 -2.81
N ASN A 48 8.67 -0.82 -3.88
CA ASN A 48 9.51 -1.34 -4.96
C ASN A 48 10.85 -0.57 -5.02
N PRO A 49 11.87 -1.05 -5.76
CA PRO A 49 13.20 -0.41 -5.77
C PRO A 49 13.22 1.09 -6.13
N ASN A 50 12.27 1.51 -6.97
CA ASN A 50 12.13 2.89 -7.43
C ASN A 50 10.91 3.60 -6.80
N GLY A 51 10.30 2.99 -5.79
CA GLY A 51 9.18 3.53 -5.04
C GLY A 51 9.64 4.39 -3.86
N ILE A 52 8.67 4.90 -3.12
CA ILE A 52 8.90 5.78 -1.95
C ILE A 52 9.13 5.00 -0.65
N GLY A 53 8.81 3.71 -0.64
CA GLY A 53 9.02 2.84 0.52
C GLY A 53 10.52 2.72 0.83
N PRO A 54 10.93 2.74 2.11
CA PRO A 54 12.34 2.75 2.48
C PRO A 54 13.06 1.43 2.16
N MET A 55 12.30 0.35 1.93
CA MET A 55 12.80 -0.96 1.52
C MET A 55 11.84 -1.62 0.53
N PRO A 56 12.37 -2.41 -0.43
CA PRO A 56 11.53 -3.17 -1.35
C PRO A 56 10.89 -4.36 -0.62
N LEU A 57 9.66 -4.70 -1.02
CA LEU A 57 8.88 -5.84 -0.49
C LEU A 57 8.39 -6.74 -1.65
N MET A 58 9.30 -7.03 -2.59
CA MET A 58 8.97 -7.66 -3.88
C MET A 58 9.11 -9.19 -3.85
N ASN A 59 9.88 -9.75 -2.93
CA ASN A 59 10.10 -11.19 -2.80
C ASN A 59 10.35 -11.60 -1.34
N TYR A 60 10.32 -12.91 -1.08
CA TYR A 60 10.47 -13.45 0.27
C TYR A 60 11.75 -12.98 0.96
N GLY A 61 12.90 -13.05 0.28
CA GLY A 61 14.19 -12.65 0.84
C GLY A 61 14.23 -11.19 1.29
N GLN A 62 13.50 -10.30 0.59
CA GLN A 62 13.34 -8.91 1.00
C GLN A 62 12.36 -8.72 2.15
N VAL A 63 11.27 -9.49 2.17
CA VAL A 63 10.18 -9.34 3.16
C VAL A 63 10.55 -9.95 4.51
N ARG A 64 11.19 -11.12 4.51
CA ARG A 64 11.48 -11.93 5.70
C ARG A 64 12.20 -11.16 6.82
N PRO A 65 13.25 -10.35 6.56
CA PRO A 65 13.92 -9.58 7.60
C PRO A 65 13.01 -8.55 8.30
N PHE A 66 11.95 -8.10 7.64
CA PHE A 66 11.02 -7.09 8.15
C PHE A 66 9.70 -7.69 8.65
N ALA A 67 9.54 -9.01 8.69
CA ALA A 67 8.27 -9.68 8.98
C ALA A 67 7.60 -9.18 10.29
N ALA A 68 8.37 -9.09 11.39
CA ALA A 68 7.87 -8.55 12.66
C ALA A 68 7.49 -7.06 12.60
N LEU A 69 8.25 -6.26 11.84
CA LEU A 69 7.93 -4.84 11.64
C LEU A 69 6.68 -4.67 10.78
N ILE A 70 6.52 -5.50 9.74
CA ILE A 70 5.32 -5.50 8.90
C ILE A 70 4.10 -5.81 9.77
N GLN A 71 4.15 -6.87 10.60
CA GLN A 71 3.08 -7.20 11.55
C GLN A 71 2.72 -6.02 12.45
N ASP A 72 3.72 -5.37 13.06
CA ASP A 72 3.50 -4.22 13.94
C ASP A 72 2.80 -3.06 13.22
N ARG A 73 3.27 -2.73 12.00
CA ARG A 73 2.72 -1.60 11.24
C ARG A 73 1.33 -1.90 10.67
N THR A 74 1.06 -3.13 10.25
CA THR A 74 -0.26 -3.51 9.72
C THR A 74 -1.30 -3.69 10.82
N SER A 75 -0.93 -4.30 11.96
CA SER A 75 -1.86 -4.48 13.09
C SER A 75 -2.31 -3.14 13.68
N LYS A 76 -1.42 -2.14 13.70
CA LYS A 76 -1.73 -0.76 14.12
C LYS A 76 -2.40 0.09 13.04
N ARG A 77 -2.67 -0.49 11.84
CA ARG A 77 -3.20 0.23 10.67
C ARG A 77 -2.39 1.47 10.28
N ILE A 78 -1.08 1.47 10.57
CA ILE A 78 -0.13 2.49 10.13
C ILE A 78 0.21 2.27 8.66
N MET A 79 0.27 1.00 8.23
CA MET A 79 0.55 0.61 6.87
C MET A 79 -0.59 -0.22 6.26
N PRO A 80 -0.91 0.00 4.97
CA PRO A 80 -0.48 1.14 4.16
C PRO A 80 -1.06 2.46 4.73
N PRO A 81 -0.42 3.62 4.51
CA PRO A 81 -0.89 4.89 5.07
C PRO A 81 -2.27 5.22 4.50
N TRP A 82 -3.30 5.06 5.34
CA TRP A 82 -4.69 5.28 4.96
C TRP A 82 -5.48 5.73 6.19
N HIS A 83 -5.37 7.03 6.51
CA HIS A 83 -5.88 7.63 7.75
C HIS A 83 -7.40 7.87 7.74
N LEU A 84 -8.17 6.94 7.16
CA LEU A 84 -9.62 7.01 7.16
C LEU A 84 -10.18 6.25 8.36
N ASP A 85 -11.22 6.82 8.99
CA ASP A 85 -11.94 6.15 10.06
C ASP A 85 -12.87 5.06 9.46
N PRO A 86 -12.67 3.78 9.81
CA PRO A 86 -13.47 2.69 9.26
C PRO A 86 -14.86 2.56 9.91
N THR A 87 -15.21 3.42 10.87
CA THR A 87 -16.45 3.31 11.67
C THR A 87 -17.49 4.38 11.34
N ILE A 88 -17.10 5.48 10.71
CA ILE A 88 -17.98 6.62 10.42
C ILE A 88 -17.75 7.20 9.01
N GLY A 89 -18.77 7.82 8.44
CA GLY A 89 -18.65 8.50 7.15
C GLY A 89 -18.69 7.57 5.93
N ILE A 90 -18.07 7.99 4.84
CA ILE A 90 -18.01 7.22 3.59
C ILE A 90 -17.05 6.04 3.79
N GLN A 91 -17.50 4.83 3.43
CA GLN A 91 -16.71 3.59 3.56
C GLN A 91 -16.38 2.94 2.21
N GLY A 92 -17.15 3.23 1.15
CA GLY A 92 -16.98 2.65 -0.18
C GLY A 92 -16.10 3.52 -1.09
N TYR A 93 -14.79 3.52 -0.87
CA TYR A 93 -13.85 4.25 -1.73
C TYR A 93 -13.49 3.43 -2.97
N LYS A 94 -13.51 4.07 -4.15
CA LYS A 94 -13.10 3.42 -5.41
C LYS A 94 -11.63 2.96 -5.40
N ASN A 95 -10.79 3.65 -4.64
CA ASN A 95 -9.35 3.44 -4.52
C ASN A 95 -8.94 3.08 -3.09
N ASP A 96 -9.75 2.27 -2.39
CA ASP A 96 -9.46 1.84 -1.02
C ASP A 96 -8.17 1.01 -0.96
N ASN A 97 -7.11 1.64 -0.42
CA ASN A 97 -5.84 0.98 -0.23
C ASN A 97 -5.71 0.31 1.15
N SER A 98 -6.72 0.36 2.01
CA SER A 98 -6.66 -0.24 3.35
C SER A 98 -6.50 -1.76 3.31
N LEU A 99 -6.02 -2.32 4.43
CA LEU A 99 -6.08 -3.75 4.69
C LEU A 99 -7.40 -4.11 5.37
N SER A 100 -8.03 -5.18 4.89
CA SER A 100 -9.13 -5.82 5.60
C SER A 100 -8.63 -6.52 6.87
N ASP A 101 -9.51 -6.74 7.84
CA ASP A 101 -9.16 -7.46 9.08
C ASP A 101 -8.64 -8.87 8.78
N LYS A 102 -9.16 -9.53 7.74
CA LYS A 102 -8.69 -10.85 7.29
C LYS A 102 -7.25 -10.79 6.78
N GLN A 103 -6.89 -9.75 6.03
CA GLN A 103 -5.53 -9.58 5.53
C GLN A 103 -4.55 -9.28 6.67
N ILE A 104 -4.96 -8.44 7.64
CA ILE A 104 -4.16 -8.16 8.84
C ILE A 104 -3.94 -9.45 9.64
N ALA A 105 -5.01 -10.22 9.89
CA ALA A 105 -4.93 -11.50 10.58
C ALA A 105 -4.05 -12.51 9.85
N MET A 106 -4.12 -12.56 8.51
CA MET A 106 -3.28 -13.44 7.69
C MET A 106 -1.79 -13.11 7.85
N ILE A 107 -1.42 -11.83 7.77
CA ILE A 107 -0.04 -11.39 7.97
C ILE A 107 0.42 -11.75 9.39
N SER A 108 -0.39 -11.49 10.41
CA SER A 108 -0.06 -11.83 11.80
C SER A 108 0.16 -13.33 11.98
N ALA A 109 -0.77 -14.16 11.49
CA ALA A 109 -0.69 -15.61 11.60
C ALA A 109 0.55 -16.18 10.87
N TRP A 110 0.88 -15.65 9.70
CA TRP A 110 2.11 -16.02 8.98
C TRP A 110 3.36 -15.69 9.81
N VAL A 111 3.42 -14.51 10.43
CA VAL A 111 4.56 -14.10 11.26
C VAL A 111 4.69 -14.99 12.50
N GLU A 112 3.58 -15.26 13.18
CA GLU A 112 3.50 -16.15 14.35
C GLU A 112 3.89 -17.60 14.03
N ALA A 113 3.59 -18.07 12.82
CA ALA A 113 4.01 -19.39 12.33
C ALA A 113 5.50 -19.46 11.91
N GLY A 114 6.28 -18.39 12.16
CA GLY A 114 7.71 -18.34 11.84
C GLY A 114 8.02 -17.77 10.46
N SER A 115 7.04 -17.14 9.80
CA SER A 115 7.14 -16.50 8.48
C SER A 115 7.68 -17.42 7.39
N LEU A 116 7.03 -18.57 7.22
CA LEU A 116 7.40 -19.62 6.27
C LEU A 116 7.33 -19.12 4.82
N GLU A 117 8.30 -19.50 3.97
CA GLU A 117 8.30 -19.11 2.56
C GLU A 117 7.14 -19.77 1.80
N GLY A 118 6.98 -21.09 1.93
CA GLY A 118 6.02 -21.87 1.14
C GLY A 118 6.59 -22.31 -0.21
N ASP A 119 5.74 -22.85 -1.08
CA ASP A 119 6.13 -23.28 -2.42
C ASP A 119 6.18 -22.06 -3.36
N PRO A 120 7.31 -21.77 -4.04
CA PRO A 120 7.38 -20.72 -5.05
C PRO A 120 6.37 -20.88 -6.20
N ALA A 121 5.86 -22.08 -6.47
CA ALA A 121 4.81 -22.32 -7.45
C ALA A 121 3.46 -21.67 -7.08
N ASP A 122 3.25 -21.37 -5.79
CA ASP A 122 2.04 -20.69 -5.29
C ASP A 122 2.14 -19.15 -5.38
N LEU A 123 3.27 -18.60 -5.85
CA LEU A 123 3.42 -17.15 -5.96
C LEU A 123 2.39 -16.54 -6.93
N PRO A 124 1.84 -15.37 -6.61
CA PRO A 124 0.98 -14.66 -7.54
C PRO A 124 1.78 -14.26 -8.78
N VAL A 125 1.09 -14.18 -9.92
CA VAL A 125 1.66 -13.56 -11.12
C VAL A 125 2.05 -12.13 -10.79
N PRO A 126 3.31 -11.72 -11.03
CA PRO A 126 3.75 -10.35 -10.80
C PRO A 126 2.87 -9.35 -11.56
N ILE A 127 2.43 -8.30 -10.88
CA ILE A 127 1.77 -7.17 -11.55
C ILE A 127 2.82 -6.23 -12.11
N ASP A 128 2.53 -5.64 -13.26
CA ASP A 128 3.30 -4.52 -13.75
C ASP A 128 2.96 -3.29 -12.90
N ILE A 129 3.98 -2.69 -12.28
CA ILE A 129 3.81 -1.54 -11.38
C ILE A 129 4.20 -0.31 -12.17
N PRO A 130 3.27 0.63 -12.43
CA PRO A 130 3.58 1.84 -13.17
C PRO A 130 4.80 2.54 -12.58
N THR A 131 5.79 2.79 -13.44
CA THR A 131 6.97 3.56 -13.05
C THR A 131 6.57 5.02 -12.81
N GLY A 132 7.45 5.80 -12.18
CA GLY A 132 7.29 7.25 -12.17
C GLY A 132 7.89 7.92 -13.42
N GLU A 133 8.30 7.14 -14.43
CA GLU A 133 8.90 7.67 -15.67
C GLU A 133 7.81 8.18 -16.61
N GLU A 134 6.71 7.46 -16.71
CA GLU A 134 5.58 7.75 -17.57
C GLU A 134 4.67 8.84 -16.98
N TRP A 135 3.92 9.51 -17.84
CA TRP A 135 2.85 10.42 -17.45
C TRP A 135 1.58 9.63 -17.18
N GLN A 136 0.99 9.77 -16.00
CA GLN A 136 -0.15 8.95 -15.57
C GLN A 136 -1.40 9.16 -16.42
N LEU A 137 -1.53 10.33 -17.03
CA LEU A 137 -2.66 10.63 -17.90
C LEU A 137 -2.42 10.26 -19.37
N ALA A 138 -1.23 9.76 -19.75
CA ALA A 138 -0.87 9.52 -21.14
C ALA A 138 -1.79 8.52 -21.85
N ASP A 139 -2.15 7.43 -21.19
CA ASP A 139 -3.03 6.41 -21.78
C ASP A 139 -4.44 6.92 -22.08
N GLN A 140 -4.87 7.97 -21.38
CA GLN A 140 -6.24 8.49 -21.48
C GLN A 140 -6.33 9.78 -22.28
N LEU A 141 -5.27 10.61 -22.27
CA LEU A 141 -5.25 11.95 -22.88
C LEU A 141 -4.13 12.15 -23.91
N GLY A 142 -3.21 11.19 -24.07
CA GLY A 142 -1.98 11.36 -24.83
C GLY A 142 -0.85 12.00 -24.01
N GLN A 143 0.34 12.10 -24.61
CA GLN A 143 1.48 12.79 -24.01
C GLN A 143 1.15 14.27 -23.73
N PRO A 144 1.76 14.91 -22.72
CA PRO A 144 1.51 16.32 -22.45
C PRO A 144 1.95 17.19 -23.64
N ASP A 145 1.09 18.13 -24.03
CA ASP A 145 1.39 19.12 -25.07
C ASP A 145 2.49 20.10 -24.62
N LEU A 146 2.61 20.32 -23.31
CA LEU A 146 3.58 21.25 -22.71
C LEU A 146 4.16 20.68 -21.41
N VAL A 147 5.49 20.74 -21.28
CA VAL A 147 6.21 20.31 -20.07
C VAL A 147 7.05 21.46 -19.53
N ILE A 148 6.64 22.02 -18.40
CA ILE A 148 7.39 23.05 -17.69
C ILE A 148 8.29 22.39 -16.65
N LYS A 149 9.61 22.55 -16.80
CA LYS A 149 10.60 21.95 -15.90
C LYS A 149 11.08 22.97 -14.88
N SER A 150 11.08 22.59 -13.62
CA SER A 150 11.74 23.36 -12.57
C SER A 150 13.26 23.32 -12.76
N LYS A 151 13.98 24.20 -12.05
CA LYS A 151 15.43 24.03 -11.85
C LYS A 151 15.69 22.71 -11.09
N PRO A 152 16.89 22.11 -11.13
CA PRO A 152 17.21 21.01 -10.23
C PRO A 152 17.29 21.51 -8.78
N PHE A 153 16.99 20.62 -7.83
CA PHE A 153 17.11 20.88 -6.40
C PHE A 153 17.62 19.64 -5.69
N ASP A 154 18.71 19.80 -4.94
CA ASP A 154 19.27 18.76 -4.11
C ASP A 154 18.72 18.90 -2.69
N VAL A 155 18.04 17.86 -2.23
CA VAL A 155 17.49 17.81 -0.88
C VAL A 155 18.63 17.45 0.09
N ILE A 156 18.74 18.18 1.20
CA ILE A 156 19.69 17.84 2.27
C ILE A 156 19.33 16.47 2.85
N ALA A 157 20.33 15.64 3.10
CA ALA A 157 20.10 14.24 3.51
C ALA A 157 19.34 14.13 4.84
N ASP A 158 19.76 14.92 5.84
CA ASP A 158 19.16 14.97 7.16
C ASP A 158 18.70 16.40 7.47
N GLY A 159 17.38 16.59 7.56
CA GLY A 159 16.81 17.92 7.78
C GLY A 159 15.31 17.90 7.96
N GLN A 160 14.76 19.07 8.30
CA GLN A 160 13.32 19.31 8.26
C GLN A 160 12.88 19.59 6.81
N ASP A 161 11.55 19.65 6.60
CA ASP A 161 10.96 19.96 5.31
C ASP A 161 11.54 21.24 4.69
N GLN A 162 11.99 21.11 3.43
CA GLN A 162 12.51 22.22 2.65
C GLN A 162 11.44 22.73 1.69
N TRP A 163 11.01 23.98 1.89
CA TRP A 163 10.03 24.65 1.05
C TRP A 163 10.70 25.35 -0.12
N TRP A 164 11.05 24.58 -1.14
CA TRP A 164 11.70 25.09 -2.34
C TRP A 164 10.68 25.59 -3.37
N MET A 165 10.73 26.88 -3.70
CA MET A 165 9.74 27.59 -4.52
C MET A 165 10.40 28.29 -5.73
N PRO A 166 10.86 27.54 -6.74
CA PRO A 166 11.48 28.13 -7.91
C PRO A 166 10.45 28.85 -8.79
N ASN A 167 10.80 30.05 -9.26
CA ASN A 167 10.12 30.64 -10.41
C ASN A 167 10.83 30.20 -11.70
N VAL A 168 10.05 29.76 -12.68
CA VAL A 168 10.53 29.41 -14.02
C VAL A 168 9.65 30.10 -15.06
N PRO A 169 10.23 30.52 -16.21
CA PRO A 169 9.44 31.05 -17.31
C PRO A 169 8.39 30.03 -17.78
N PHE A 170 7.19 30.53 -18.07
CA PHE A 170 6.15 29.75 -18.72
C PHE A 170 6.26 30.00 -20.23
N GLU A 171 6.95 29.10 -20.93
CA GLU A 171 7.25 29.20 -22.36
C GLU A 171 6.58 28.06 -23.13
N GLY A 172 6.51 28.15 -24.46
CA GLY A 172 5.98 27.08 -25.32
C GLY A 172 4.48 27.13 -25.56
N LEU A 173 3.80 28.20 -25.11
CA LEU A 173 2.41 28.49 -25.45
C LEU A 173 2.35 29.69 -26.40
N GLU A 174 2.22 29.41 -27.70
CA GLU A 174 2.23 30.44 -28.76
C GLU A 174 0.84 31.04 -29.02
N GLU A 175 -0.21 30.33 -28.64
CA GLU A 175 -1.61 30.70 -28.82
C GLU A 175 -2.42 30.41 -27.55
N GLU A 176 -3.56 31.08 -27.40
CA GLU A 176 -4.46 30.83 -26.27
C GLU A 176 -5.03 29.41 -26.34
N ARG A 177 -5.01 28.70 -25.20
CA ARG A 177 -5.48 27.31 -25.10
C ARG A 177 -6.20 27.07 -23.77
N PHE A 178 -7.16 26.15 -23.80
CA PHE A 178 -7.83 25.64 -22.60
C PHE A 178 -7.06 24.47 -22.01
N LEU A 179 -6.92 24.46 -20.68
CA LEU A 179 -6.24 23.40 -19.94
C LEU A 179 -7.22 22.27 -19.58
N ARG A 180 -7.03 21.08 -20.18
CA ARG A 180 -7.86 19.90 -19.89
C ARG A 180 -7.40 19.13 -18.65
N ALA A 181 -6.09 19.05 -18.45
CA ALA A 181 -5.48 18.39 -17.31
C ALA A 181 -4.09 18.96 -17.05
N ALA A 182 -3.63 18.84 -15.81
CA ALA A 182 -2.27 19.16 -15.43
C ALA A 182 -1.72 18.07 -14.51
N GLU A 183 -0.49 17.62 -14.77
CA GLU A 183 0.18 16.61 -13.96
C GLU A 183 1.46 17.21 -13.36
N PHE A 184 1.59 17.08 -12.05
CA PHE A 184 2.82 17.39 -11.33
C PHE A 184 3.63 16.11 -11.20
N LYS A 185 4.79 16.09 -11.85
CA LYS A 185 5.66 14.92 -11.90
C LYS A 185 6.98 15.21 -11.20
N PRO A 186 7.21 14.66 -9.99
CA PRO A 186 8.53 14.69 -9.37
C PRO A 186 9.58 14.10 -10.31
N SER A 187 10.83 14.56 -10.21
CA SER A 187 11.92 13.90 -10.92
C SER A 187 11.98 12.43 -10.50
N TYR A 188 12.28 11.54 -11.44
CA TYR A 188 12.32 10.11 -11.20
C TYR A 188 13.71 9.57 -11.57
N PRO A 189 14.26 8.59 -10.82
CA PRO A 189 13.66 7.93 -9.66
C PRO A 189 13.80 8.70 -8.33
N LEU A 190 14.77 9.60 -8.22
CA LEU A 190 15.18 10.14 -6.92
C LEU A 190 14.20 11.16 -6.33
N GLY A 191 13.68 12.09 -7.14
CA GLY A 191 12.73 13.11 -6.67
C GLY A 191 11.45 12.51 -6.09
N LYS A 192 10.93 11.44 -6.70
CA LYS A 192 9.76 10.71 -6.20
C LYS A 192 9.92 10.25 -4.75
N LYS A 193 11.15 9.94 -4.31
CA LYS A 193 11.43 9.47 -2.94
C LYS A 193 11.40 10.59 -1.88
N VAL A 194 11.58 11.85 -2.30
CA VAL A 194 11.77 12.98 -1.37
C VAL A 194 10.68 14.05 -1.47
N VAL A 195 9.92 14.10 -2.57
CA VAL A 195 8.82 15.06 -2.71
C VAL A 195 7.58 14.54 -1.96
N HIS A 196 7.20 15.24 -0.90
CA HIS A 196 5.99 14.97 -0.13
C HIS A 196 4.76 15.69 -0.69
N HIS A 197 4.89 17.00 -0.97
CA HIS A 197 3.88 17.85 -1.60
C HIS A 197 4.50 18.73 -2.68
N GLY A 198 3.71 19.11 -3.68
CA GLY A 198 4.16 19.98 -4.78
C GLY A 198 3.01 20.80 -5.34
N HIS A 199 3.19 22.11 -5.42
CA HIS A 199 2.16 23.02 -5.92
C HIS A 199 2.70 23.78 -7.13
N ALA A 200 2.05 23.62 -8.28
CA ALA A 200 2.33 24.43 -9.46
C ALA A 200 1.28 25.54 -9.57
N VAL A 201 1.75 26.79 -9.60
CA VAL A 201 0.90 27.97 -9.78
C VAL A 201 1.43 28.80 -10.95
N LEU A 202 0.52 29.35 -11.74
CA LEU A 202 0.81 30.35 -12.76
C LEU A 202 0.67 31.75 -12.15
N ILE A 203 1.63 32.61 -12.45
CA ILE A 203 1.62 34.03 -12.07
C ILE A 203 1.68 34.84 -13.37
N PRO A 204 0.55 35.42 -13.83
CA PRO A 204 0.55 36.25 -15.03
C PRO A 204 1.44 37.48 -14.84
N GLU A 205 2.08 37.93 -15.91
CA GLU A 205 2.95 39.12 -15.86
C GLU A 205 2.16 40.36 -15.43
N GLY A 206 2.70 41.12 -14.49
CA GLY A 206 2.05 42.31 -13.94
C GLY A 206 0.86 42.04 -13.00
N GLU A 207 0.46 40.79 -12.79
CA GLU A 207 -0.63 40.43 -11.88
C GLU A 207 -0.13 39.99 -10.50
N ARG A 208 -0.90 40.33 -9.46
CA ARG A 208 -0.70 39.79 -8.10
C ARG A 208 -1.41 38.45 -7.87
N ARG A 209 -2.30 38.06 -8.78
CA ARG A 209 -3.12 36.87 -8.65
C ARG A 209 -2.32 35.63 -9.08
N GLN A 210 -2.45 34.57 -8.30
CA GLN A 210 -1.93 33.25 -8.66
C GLN A 210 -3.08 32.35 -9.11
N VAL A 211 -2.83 31.54 -10.13
CA VAL A 211 -3.77 30.52 -10.62
C VAL A 211 -3.16 29.14 -10.33
N ALA A 212 -3.86 28.30 -9.57
CA ALA A 212 -3.40 26.94 -9.32
C ALA A 212 -3.53 26.08 -10.58
N LEU A 213 -2.44 25.43 -11.00
CA LEU A 213 -2.42 24.55 -12.16
C LEU A 213 -2.52 23.08 -11.73
N ALA A 214 -1.61 22.63 -10.87
CA ALA A 214 -1.56 21.26 -10.39
C ALA A 214 -1.13 21.19 -8.94
N ARG A 215 -1.69 20.22 -8.21
CA ARG A 215 -1.26 19.87 -6.85
C ARG A 215 -0.84 18.42 -6.82
N TYR A 216 0.25 18.18 -6.11
CA TYR A 216 0.80 16.88 -5.81
C TYR A 216 0.72 16.63 -4.31
N GLY A 217 0.21 15.45 -3.97
CA GLY A 217 0.45 14.77 -2.71
C GLY A 217 0.72 13.31 -2.99
N VAL A 218 1.34 12.61 -2.05
CA VAL A 218 1.54 11.16 -2.18
C VAL A 218 0.18 10.48 -2.43
N GLY A 219 0.03 9.84 -3.59
CA GLY A 219 -1.22 9.19 -4.04
C GLY A 219 -2.11 10.03 -4.97
N LYS A 220 -1.82 11.32 -5.21
CA LYS A 220 -2.50 12.16 -6.20
C LYS A 220 -1.50 13.13 -6.86
N SER A 221 -1.26 12.99 -8.16
CA SER A 221 -0.28 13.81 -8.89
C SER A 221 -0.85 14.65 -10.02
N TRP A 222 -2.17 14.66 -10.22
CA TRP A 222 -2.79 15.34 -11.36
C TRP A 222 -4.15 15.94 -11.02
N GLU A 223 -4.53 16.92 -11.83
CA GLU A 223 -5.85 17.54 -11.86
C GLU A 223 -6.46 17.34 -13.25
N ARG A 224 -7.76 17.01 -13.29
CA ARG A 224 -8.56 17.00 -14.53
C ARG A 224 -9.64 18.05 -14.41
N PHE A 225 -9.77 18.88 -15.44
CA PHE A 225 -10.77 19.91 -15.49
C PHE A 225 -12.03 19.38 -16.20
N PRO A 226 -13.23 19.81 -15.79
CA PRO A 226 -14.48 19.42 -16.44
C PRO A 226 -14.46 19.78 -17.93
N GLU A 227 -15.25 19.07 -18.73
CA GLU A 227 -15.52 19.50 -20.10
C GLU A 227 -16.42 20.75 -20.08
N GLY A 228 -15.98 21.83 -20.72
CA GLY A 228 -16.66 23.12 -20.81
C GLY A 228 -15.73 24.28 -20.53
#